data_AF-A0A6I4MAD8-F1
#
_entry.id   AF-A0A6I4MAD8-F1
#
_cell.length_a   1.000
_cell.length_b   1.000
_cell.length_c   1.000
_cell.angle_alpha   90.00
_cell.angle_beta   90.00
_cell.angle_gamma   90.00
#
_symmetry.space_group_name_H-M   'P 1'
#
loop_
_entity.id
_entity.type
_entity.pdbx_description
1 polymer ?
#
loop_
_entity_poly.entity_id
_entity_poly.type
_entity_poly.pdbx_seq_one_letter_code
_entity_poly.pdbx_strand_id
1 'polypeptide(L)'
;MRTSLESWTGRDGRVWWKGGKTKGKVVKLTLPAPFRLGGPGVGFEQLQKLPAKPDALKAWITASLKSSNVRTSAGRPDAAQDESVFDGLLSLVAQLSAPQKVRAAAFRALASYPNVKNIGAVKGGLGLSIAFGGGKKAANLVVDPKTSRITDTDFFVSADGAEVTVPGGATIAAEWTNLPPK
;
A
#
# COMPACT_ATOMS: atom_id res chain seq x y z
N MET A 1 -4.24 16.37 -18.75
CA MET A 1 -4.63 16.82 -17.39
C MET A 1 -4.44 15.65 -16.45
N ARG A 2 -3.66 15.75 -15.37
CA ARG A 2 -3.57 14.67 -14.37
C ARG A 2 -4.86 14.67 -13.56
N THR A 3 -5.57 13.55 -13.51
CA THR A 3 -6.79 13.41 -12.72
C THR A 3 -6.42 13.26 -11.25
N SER A 4 -7.02 14.06 -10.37
CA SER A 4 -6.90 13.87 -8.93
C SER A 4 -7.96 12.89 -8.43
N LEU A 5 -7.56 12.04 -7.51
CA LEU A 5 -8.40 11.06 -6.83
C LEU A 5 -8.04 11.14 -5.34
N GLU A 6 -9.05 11.45 -4.54
CA GLU A 6 -8.91 11.65 -3.10
C GLU A 6 -9.82 10.66 -2.39
N SER A 7 -9.28 10.02 -1.35
CA SER A 7 -10.07 9.19 -0.45
C SER A 7 -9.73 9.51 1.00
N TRP A 8 -10.71 9.32 1.86
CA TRP A 8 -10.56 9.44 3.30
C TRP A 8 -11.13 8.19 3.93
N THR A 9 -10.40 7.61 4.89
CA THR A 9 -10.89 6.50 5.68
C THR A 9 -10.88 6.91 7.15
N GLY A 10 -12.05 6.93 7.76
CA GLY A 10 -12.21 7.18 9.18
C GLY A 10 -11.59 6.06 10.02
N ARG A 11 -11.30 6.36 11.29
CA ARG A 11 -10.82 5.33 12.24
C ARG A 11 -11.82 4.17 12.42
N ASP A 12 -13.09 4.44 12.13
CA ASP A 12 -14.22 3.51 12.13
C ASP A 12 -14.38 2.74 10.81
N GLY A 13 -13.47 2.90 9.85
CA GLY A 13 -13.51 2.24 8.54
C GLY A 13 -14.52 2.83 7.56
N ARG A 14 -15.19 3.93 7.89
CA ARG A 14 -16.04 4.65 6.93
C ARG A 14 -15.16 5.31 5.87
N VAL A 15 -15.56 5.21 4.61
CA VAL A 15 -14.79 5.73 3.48
C VAL A 15 -15.55 6.82 2.77
N TRP A 16 -14.81 7.88 2.44
CA TRP A 16 -15.24 8.94 1.53
C TRP A 16 -14.33 8.95 0.31
N TRP A 17 -14.90 9.33 -0.82
CA TRP A 17 -14.23 9.34 -2.10
C TRP A 17 -14.57 10.59 -2.90
N LYS A 18 -13.59 11.10 -3.63
CA LYS A 18 -13.75 12.19 -4.58
C LYS A 18 -12.87 11.99 -5.80
N GLY A 19 -13.43 12.15 -6.98
CA GLY A 19 -12.68 12.07 -8.23
C GLY A 19 -13.57 12.23 -9.45
N GLY A 20 -13.09 11.80 -10.62
CA GLY A 20 -13.83 11.92 -11.88
C GLY A 20 -15.22 11.25 -11.84
N LYS A 21 -15.32 10.05 -11.25
CA LYS A 21 -16.59 9.31 -11.13
C LYS A 21 -17.65 10.03 -10.29
N THR A 22 -17.24 10.89 -9.37
CA THR A 22 -18.15 11.67 -8.52
C THR A 22 -18.31 13.10 -9.02
N LYS A 23 -17.78 13.42 -10.21
CA LYS A 23 -17.71 14.78 -10.76
C LYS A 23 -17.11 15.77 -9.76
N GLY A 24 -16.10 15.33 -9.01
CA GLY A 24 -15.41 16.13 -7.99
C GLY A 24 -16.19 16.32 -6.68
N LYS A 25 -17.35 15.68 -6.49
CA LYS A 25 -18.09 15.71 -5.22
C LYS A 25 -17.58 14.64 -4.27
N VAL A 26 -17.51 14.95 -2.98
CA VAL A 26 -17.29 13.94 -1.95
C VAL A 26 -18.52 13.06 -1.84
N VAL A 27 -18.33 11.75 -1.95
CA VAL A 27 -19.38 10.75 -1.69
C VAL A 27 -18.92 9.81 -0.59
N LYS A 28 -19.83 9.46 0.31
CA LYS A 28 -19.61 8.40 1.29
C LYS A 28 -19.90 7.06 0.63
N LEU A 29 -18.99 6.10 0.76
CA LEU A 29 -19.23 4.74 0.27
C LEU A 29 -20.24 4.03 1.19
N THR A 30 -21.18 3.31 0.58
CA THR A 30 -22.24 2.58 1.30
C THR A 30 -21.68 1.42 2.11
N LEU A 31 -20.67 0.74 1.57
CA LEU A 31 -19.95 -0.32 2.26
C LEU A 31 -18.63 0.23 2.82
N PRO A 32 -18.29 -0.07 4.08
CA PRO A 32 -16.97 0.24 4.61
C PRO A 32 -15.92 -0.58 3.84
N ALA A 33 -14.79 0.05 3.51
CA ALA A 33 -13.62 -0.66 3.01
C ALA A 33 -12.62 -0.78 4.16
N PRO A 34 -12.49 -1.97 4.78
CA PRO A 34 -11.54 -2.14 5.88
C PRO A 34 -10.12 -1.94 5.36
N PHE A 35 -9.23 -1.42 6.20
CA PHE A 35 -7.81 -1.50 5.88
C PHE A 35 -7.42 -2.98 5.79
N ARG A 36 -6.67 -3.35 4.75
CA ARG A 36 -6.11 -4.69 4.63
C ARG A 36 -4.60 -4.62 4.56
N LEU A 37 -3.96 -5.51 5.30
CA LEU A 37 -2.50 -5.61 5.32
C LEU A 37 -2.10 -7.02 4.93
N GLY A 38 -1.82 -7.21 3.64
CA GLY A 38 -1.52 -8.50 3.05
C GLY A 38 -2.70 -9.47 3.07
N GLY A 39 -3.93 -8.98 2.92
CA GLY A 39 -5.15 -9.81 2.90
C GLY A 39 -6.04 -9.69 4.15
N PRO A 40 -5.54 -9.95 5.38
CA PRO A 40 -6.33 -9.77 6.59
C PRO A 40 -6.75 -8.31 6.80
N GLY A 41 -7.94 -8.12 7.37
CA GLY A 41 -8.40 -6.82 7.84
C GLY A 41 -7.60 -6.35 9.06
N VAL A 42 -7.23 -5.08 9.09
CA VAL A 42 -6.47 -4.45 10.18
C VAL A 42 -7.15 -3.17 10.66
N GLY A 43 -7.17 -2.94 11.96
CA GLY A 43 -7.72 -1.72 12.55
C GLY A 43 -6.72 -0.56 12.55
N PHE A 44 -7.23 0.67 12.72
CA PHE A 44 -6.39 1.86 12.89
C PHE A 44 -5.35 1.70 13.99
N GLU A 45 -5.77 1.24 15.18
CA GLU A 45 -4.85 1.10 16.31
C GLU A 45 -3.75 0.07 16.06
N GLN A 46 -4.07 -1.01 15.34
CA GLN A 46 -3.09 -2.02 14.96
C GLN A 46 -2.07 -1.43 13.98
N LEU A 47 -2.52 -0.67 12.97
CA LEU A 47 -1.64 0.04 12.03
C LEU A 47 -0.68 1.00 12.76
N GLN A 48 -1.15 1.69 13.81
CA GLN A 48 -0.31 2.61 14.59
C GLN A 48 0.72 1.89 15.47
N LYS A 49 0.47 0.63 15.84
CA LYS A 49 1.33 -0.18 16.72
C LYS A 49 2.21 -1.17 15.96
N LEU A 50 2.23 -1.12 14.63
CA LEU A 50 3.04 -2.02 13.81
C LEU A 50 4.54 -1.93 14.15
N PRO A 51 5.29 -3.04 14.07
CA PRO A 51 6.73 -3.01 14.29
C PRO A 51 7.46 -2.12 13.28
N ALA A 52 8.43 -1.33 13.77
CA ALA A 52 9.26 -0.45 12.93
C ALA A 52 10.61 -1.08 12.50
N LYS A 53 10.77 -2.41 12.66
CA LYS A 53 11.92 -3.18 12.18
C LYS A 53 11.50 -4.04 11.00
N PRO A 54 12.26 -4.07 9.87
CA PRO A 54 11.86 -4.79 8.66
C PRO A 54 11.47 -6.26 8.89
N ASP A 55 12.30 -7.03 9.58
CA ASP A 55 12.03 -8.46 9.81
C ASP A 55 10.88 -8.70 10.79
N ALA A 56 10.78 -7.87 11.82
CA ALA A 56 9.64 -7.93 12.75
C ALA A 56 8.32 -7.56 12.07
N LEU A 57 8.35 -6.61 11.13
CA LEU A 57 7.19 -6.21 10.35
C LEU A 57 6.74 -7.34 9.40
N LYS A 58 7.68 -7.96 8.66
CA LYS A 58 7.39 -9.14 7.83
C LYS A 58 6.77 -10.26 8.69
N ALA A 59 7.42 -10.59 9.81
CA ALA A 59 6.93 -11.63 10.72
C ALA A 59 5.53 -11.33 11.27
N TRP A 60 5.24 -10.06 11.59
CA TRP A 60 3.91 -9.63 12.02
C TRP A 60 2.86 -9.86 10.93
N ILE A 61 3.15 -9.47 9.68
CA ILE A 61 2.22 -9.64 8.54
C ILE A 61 2.00 -11.13 8.28
N THR A 62 3.06 -11.93 8.28
CA THR A 62 2.99 -13.39 8.15
C THR A 62 2.16 -14.04 9.25
N ALA A 63 2.35 -13.62 10.51
CA ALA A 63 1.57 -14.15 11.63
C ALA A 63 0.09 -13.77 11.52
N SER A 64 -0.21 -12.52 11.12
CA SER A 64 -1.57 -12.05 10.88
C SER A 64 -2.26 -12.88 9.81
N LEU A 65 -1.57 -13.13 8.68
CA LEU A 65 -2.01 -14.00 7.60
C LEU A 65 -2.37 -15.41 8.09
N LYS A 66 -1.45 -16.06 8.82
CA LYS A 66 -1.65 -17.42 9.35
C LYS A 66 -2.80 -17.50 10.36
N SER A 67 -3.00 -16.45 11.16
CA SER A 67 -4.09 -16.38 12.14
C SER A 67 -5.45 -16.05 11.51
N SER A 68 -5.46 -15.61 10.25
CA SER A 68 -6.68 -15.24 9.54
C SER A 68 -7.32 -16.43 8.84
N ASN A 69 -8.64 -16.39 8.66
CA ASN A 69 -9.38 -17.32 7.80
C ASN A 69 -9.35 -16.91 6.32
N VAL A 70 -8.39 -16.08 5.89
CA VAL A 70 -8.28 -15.67 4.48
C VAL A 70 -7.97 -16.90 3.64
N ARG A 71 -8.89 -17.24 2.73
CA ARG A 71 -8.75 -18.31 1.75
C ARG A 71 -8.67 -17.68 0.37
N THR A 72 -7.71 -18.11 -0.43
CA THR A 72 -7.75 -17.88 -1.88
C THR A 72 -8.66 -18.94 -2.50
N SER A 73 -9.12 -18.70 -3.72
CA SER A 73 -9.81 -19.71 -4.54
C SER A 73 -8.95 -20.96 -4.78
N ALA A 74 -7.63 -20.89 -4.57
CA ALA A 74 -6.69 -22.01 -4.67
C ALA A 74 -6.39 -22.71 -3.31
N GLY A 75 -7.06 -22.34 -2.22
CA GLY A 75 -6.85 -22.92 -0.89
C GLY A 75 -6.03 -22.05 0.07
N ARG A 76 -5.36 -22.68 1.05
CA ARG A 76 -4.49 -21.97 2.03
C ARG A 76 -3.32 -21.31 1.29
N PRO A 77 -3.01 -20.04 1.60
CA PRO A 77 -2.03 -19.26 0.84
C PRO A 77 -0.59 -19.60 1.27
N ASP A 78 -0.16 -20.86 1.22
CA ASP A 78 1.23 -21.19 1.57
C ASP A 78 2.20 -20.69 0.47
N ALA A 79 1.83 -20.85 -0.81
CA ALA A 79 2.54 -20.27 -1.95
C ALA A 79 2.21 -18.78 -2.19
N ALA A 80 1.01 -18.32 -1.78
CA ALA A 80 0.59 -16.92 -1.88
C ALA A 80 1.00 -16.08 -0.65
N GLN A 81 1.67 -16.67 0.33
CA GLN A 81 2.05 -15.98 1.56
C GLN A 81 3.06 -14.87 1.27
N ASP A 82 4.09 -15.17 0.48
CA ASP A 82 5.17 -14.22 0.21
C ASP A 82 4.67 -13.04 -0.64
N GLU A 83 3.79 -13.31 -1.60
CA GLU A 83 3.08 -12.29 -2.38
C GLU A 83 2.18 -11.42 -1.47
N SER A 84 1.40 -12.05 -0.59
CA SER A 84 0.55 -11.31 0.37
C SER A 84 1.36 -10.45 1.33
N VAL A 85 2.51 -10.94 1.82
CA VAL A 85 3.41 -10.15 2.67
C VAL A 85 3.98 -8.98 1.85
N PHE A 86 4.41 -9.24 0.61
CA PHE A 86 4.93 -8.21 -0.29
C PHE A 86 3.91 -7.10 -0.55
N ASP A 87 2.66 -7.46 -0.88
CA ASP A 87 1.57 -6.52 -1.10
C ASP A 87 1.24 -5.70 0.14
N GLY A 88 1.29 -6.34 1.31
CA GLY A 88 1.12 -5.66 2.58
C GLY A 88 2.22 -4.61 2.84
N LEU A 89 3.47 -4.93 2.52
CA LEU A 89 4.56 -3.95 2.63
C LEU A 89 4.38 -2.80 1.64
N LEU A 90 3.94 -3.09 0.42
CA LEU A 90 3.71 -2.08 -0.61
C LEU A 90 2.55 -1.16 -0.25
N SER A 91 1.47 -1.66 0.35
CA SER A 91 0.35 -0.84 0.80
C SER A 91 0.73 0.11 1.93
N LEU A 92 1.64 -0.30 2.84
CA LEU A 92 2.21 0.57 3.89
C LEU A 92 3.04 1.72 3.32
N VAL A 93 3.74 1.51 2.20
CA VAL A 93 4.49 2.57 1.53
C VAL A 93 3.56 3.48 0.71
N ALA A 94 2.48 2.92 0.15
CA ALA A 94 1.57 3.64 -0.74
C ALA A 94 0.44 4.38 -0.03
N GLN A 95 -0.56 3.68 0.52
CA GLN A 95 -1.82 4.28 0.96
C GLN A 95 -2.17 4.08 2.43
N LEU A 96 -1.69 2.99 3.06
CA LEU A 96 -1.90 2.81 4.48
C LEU A 96 -1.07 3.83 5.24
N SER A 97 -1.76 4.75 5.90
CA SER A 97 -1.13 5.78 6.72
C SER A 97 -0.55 5.16 8.02
N ALA A 98 0.54 4.42 7.91
CA ALA A 98 1.30 3.94 9.06
C ALA A 98 2.24 5.04 9.58
N PRO A 99 2.72 4.96 10.84
CA PRO A 99 3.77 5.85 11.34
C PRO A 99 4.99 5.86 10.41
N GLN A 100 5.68 7.00 10.29
CA GLN A 100 6.83 7.15 9.37
C GLN A 100 7.89 6.05 9.55
N LYS A 101 8.18 5.66 10.80
CA LYS A 101 9.14 4.59 11.10
C LYS A 101 8.72 3.23 10.54
N VAL A 102 7.41 2.93 10.53
CA VAL A 102 6.84 1.70 9.95
C VAL A 102 6.92 1.75 8.43
N ARG A 103 6.57 2.87 7.79
CA ARG A 103 6.72 3.03 6.33
C ARG A 103 8.17 2.85 5.89
N ALA A 104 9.12 3.45 6.62
CA ALA A 104 10.53 3.28 6.35
C ALA A 104 10.99 1.82 6.54
N ALA A 105 10.43 1.10 7.51
CA ALA A 105 10.70 -0.32 7.70
C ALA A 105 10.13 -1.17 6.55
N ALA A 106 8.92 -0.86 6.09
CA ALA A 106 8.30 -1.51 4.93
C ALA A 106 9.11 -1.29 3.66
N PHE A 107 9.55 -0.05 3.42
CA PHE A 107 10.44 0.28 2.30
C PHE A 107 11.75 -0.52 2.33
N ARG A 108 12.42 -0.59 3.49
CA ARG A 108 13.64 -1.40 3.63
C ARG A 108 13.38 -2.89 3.43
N ALA A 109 12.25 -3.40 3.91
CA ALA A 109 11.85 -4.78 3.69
C ALA A 109 11.61 -5.07 2.21
N LEU A 110 10.90 -4.20 1.48
CA LEU A 110 10.69 -4.32 0.03
C LEU A 110 12.04 -4.33 -0.73
N ALA A 111 12.96 -3.44 -0.37
CA ALA A 111 14.26 -3.36 -1.00
C ALA A 111 15.13 -4.62 -0.82
N SER A 112 14.81 -5.51 0.13
CA SER A 112 15.50 -6.79 0.30
C SER A 112 14.92 -7.94 -0.53
N TYR A 113 13.80 -7.72 -1.23
CA TYR A 113 13.19 -8.77 -2.06
C TYR A 113 13.96 -8.96 -3.37
N PRO A 114 14.19 -10.21 -3.82
CA PRO A 114 14.98 -10.49 -5.02
C PRO A 114 14.35 -9.96 -6.32
N ASN A 115 13.04 -9.82 -6.35
CA ASN A 115 12.31 -9.25 -7.49
C ASN A 115 12.27 -7.71 -7.47
N VAL A 116 12.87 -7.06 -6.46
CA VAL A 116 12.98 -5.60 -6.37
C VAL A 116 14.41 -5.19 -6.71
N LYS A 117 14.55 -4.35 -7.73
CA LYS A 117 15.84 -3.81 -8.17
C LYS A 117 15.92 -2.32 -7.91
N ASN A 118 16.98 -1.89 -7.26
CA ASN A 118 17.34 -0.48 -7.20
C ASN A 118 17.89 -0.03 -8.56
N ILE A 119 17.26 0.97 -9.18
CA ILE A 119 17.68 1.53 -10.47
C ILE A 119 18.41 2.86 -10.33
N GLY A 120 18.75 3.26 -9.10
CA GLY A 120 19.51 4.47 -8.79
C GLY A 120 18.65 5.71 -8.60
N ALA A 121 19.32 6.86 -8.50
CA ALA A 121 18.66 8.14 -8.36
C ALA A 121 17.96 8.52 -9.68
N VAL A 122 16.69 8.90 -9.57
CA VAL A 122 15.88 9.38 -10.69
C VAL A 122 15.18 10.68 -10.27
N LYS A 123 14.51 11.35 -11.21
CA LYS A 123 13.75 12.56 -10.89
C LYS A 123 12.69 12.23 -9.83
N GLY A 124 12.76 12.91 -8.67
CA GLY A 124 11.81 12.76 -7.57
C GLY A 124 12.29 11.85 -6.43
N GLY A 125 13.34 11.04 -6.60
CA GLY A 125 13.85 10.20 -5.52
C GLY A 125 14.69 9.00 -5.98
N LEU A 126 14.66 7.94 -5.18
CA LEU A 126 15.28 6.67 -5.51
C LEU A 126 14.31 5.83 -6.33
N GLY A 127 14.74 5.38 -7.51
CA GLY A 127 13.96 4.53 -8.38
C GLY A 127 14.11 3.05 -8.00
N LEU A 128 12.99 2.34 -8.01
CA LEU A 128 12.90 0.90 -7.85
C LEU A 128 12.11 0.29 -9.02
N SER A 129 12.53 -0.89 -9.46
CA SER A 129 11.78 -1.72 -10.40
C SER A 129 11.34 -3.01 -9.70
N ILE A 130 10.07 -3.38 -9.85
CA ILE A 130 9.48 -4.58 -9.26
C ILE A 130 9.12 -5.54 -10.39
N ALA A 131 9.77 -6.70 -10.44
CA ALA A 131 9.41 -7.77 -11.35
C ALA A 131 8.27 -8.61 -10.75
N PHE A 132 7.31 -8.98 -11.60
CA PHE A 132 6.22 -9.88 -11.25
C PHE A 132 6.30 -11.16 -12.09
N GLY A 133 5.80 -12.27 -11.55
CA GLY A 133 5.69 -13.53 -12.29
C GLY A 133 4.65 -13.47 -13.41
N GLY A 134 4.61 -14.52 -14.24
CA GLY A 134 3.53 -14.73 -15.22
C GLY A 134 3.51 -13.76 -16.41
N GLY A 135 4.67 -13.19 -16.79
CA GLY A 135 4.77 -12.29 -17.94
C GLY A 135 4.18 -10.88 -17.73
N LYS A 136 3.80 -10.55 -16.49
CA LYS A 136 3.37 -9.19 -16.11
C LYS A 136 4.52 -8.21 -16.34
N LYS A 137 4.18 -7.01 -16.83
CA LYS A 137 5.15 -5.91 -16.98
C LYS A 137 5.70 -5.52 -15.61
N ALA A 138 7.01 -5.28 -15.52
CA ALA A 138 7.62 -4.76 -14.30
C ALA A 138 7.02 -3.40 -13.93
N ALA A 139 6.76 -3.21 -12.63
CA ALA A 139 6.34 -1.94 -12.09
C ALA A 139 7.55 -1.05 -11.78
N ASN A 140 7.31 0.26 -11.79
CA ASN A 140 8.25 1.29 -11.44
C ASN A 140 7.72 2.08 -10.25
N LEU A 141 8.62 2.32 -9.29
CA LEU A 141 8.32 3.05 -8.07
C LEU A 141 9.45 4.03 -7.78
N VAL A 142 9.11 5.30 -7.55
CA VAL A 142 10.05 6.34 -7.13
C VAL A 142 9.69 6.77 -5.72
N VAL A 143 10.66 6.68 -4.81
CA VAL A 143 10.48 6.99 -3.39
C VAL A 143 11.42 8.12 -2.97
N ASP A 144 10.87 9.14 -2.30
CA ASP A 144 11.69 10.12 -1.59
C ASP A 144 12.36 9.44 -0.38
N PRO A 145 13.70 9.31 -0.35
CA PRO A 145 14.39 8.63 0.74
C PRO A 145 14.27 9.34 2.10
N LYS A 146 13.98 10.66 2.12
CA LYS A 146 13.83 11.44 3.36
C LYS A 146 12.50 11.15 4.05
N THR A 147 11.41 11.08 3.27
CA THR A 147 10.05 10.92 3.81
C THR A 147 9.50 9.50 3.67
N SER A 148 10.20 8.65 2.91
CA SER A 148 9.72 7.34 2.46
C SER A 148 8.34 7.41 1.80
N ARG A 149 8.13 8.46 0.98
CA ARG A 149 6.86 8.69 0.25
C ARG A 149 7.05 8.39 -1.22
N ILE A 150 6.00 7.86 -1.85
CA ILE A 150 5.97 7.60 -3.29
C ILE A 150 5.80 8.92 -4.04
N THR A 151 6.79 9.30 -4.84
CA THR A 151 6.72 10.52 -5.67
C THR A 151 6.19 10.25 -7.07
N ASP A 152 6.41 9.03 -7.58
CA ASP A 152 5.90 8.58 -8.87
C ASP A 152 5.82 7.04 -8.89
N THR A 153 4.77 6.47 -9.47
CA THR A 153 4.66 5.02 -9.66
C THR A 153 3.63 4.64 -10.71
N ASP A 154 3.84 3.53 -11.43
CA ASP A 154 2.83 2.93 -12.32
C ASP A 154 2.05 1.78 -11.66
N PHE A 155 2.32 1.46 -10.39
CA PHE A 155 1.68 0.39 -9.65
C PHE A 155 1.68 0.63 -8.14
N PHE A 156 0.57 0.35 -7.46
CA PHE A 156 0.53 0.36 -6.00
C PHE A 156 -0.51 -0.62 -5.46
N VAL A 157 -0.40 -0.96 -4.19
CA VAL A 157 -1.44 -1.66 -3.45
C VAL A 157 -2.20 -0.64 -2.62
N SER A 158 -3.50 -0.55 -2.86
CA SER A 158 -4.40 0.38 -2.18
C SER A 158 -4.69 -0.02 -0.73
N ALA A 159 -5.27 0.89 0.04
CA ALA A 159 -5.50 0.68 1.47
C ALA A 159 -6.39 -0.53 1.81
N ASP A 160 -7.26 -0.96 0.89
CA ASP A 160 -8.12 -2.14 1.05
C ASP A 160 -7.51 -3.42 0.47
N GLY A 161 -6.24 -3.36 0.05
CA GLY A 161 -5.47 -4.48 -0.48
C GLY A 161 -5.60 -4.71 -1.99
N ALA A 162 -6.32 -3.86 -2.74
CA ALA A 162 -6.39 -4.03 -4.19
C ALA A 162 -5.11 -3.56 -4.88
N GLU A 163 -4.56 -4.38 -5.77
CA GLU A 163 -3.51 -4.01 -6.73
C GLU A 163 -4.07 -3.03 -7.77
N VAL A 164 -3.35 -1.94 -8.02
CA VAL A 164 -3.76 -0.89 -8.96
C VAL A 164 -2.61 -0.54 -9.88
N THR A 165 -2.82 -0.74 -11.18
CA THR A 165 -1.92 -0.26 -12.24
C THR A 165 -2.37 1.12 -12.71
N VAL A 166 -1.44 2.07 -12.81
CA VAL A 166 -1.70 3.43 -13.29
C VAL A 166 -0.81 3.76 -14.49
N PRO A 167 -1.26 3.42 -15.72
CA PRO A 167 -0.54 3.80 -16.93
C PRO A 167 -0.34 5.32 -16.99
N GLY A 168 0.91 5.76 -17.15
CA GLY A 168 1.28 7.18 -17.15
C GLY A 168 1.71 7.76 -15.80
N GLY A 169 1.71 6.94 -14.74
CA GLY A 169 2.25 7.28 -13.43
C GLY A 169 1.27 7.99 -12.50
N ALA A 170 1.48 7.81 -11.21
CA ALA A 170 0.77 8.46 -10.11
C ALA A 170 1.74 8.94 -9.04
N THR A 171 1.47 10.13 -8.50
CA THR A 171 2.03 10.55 -7.21
C THR A 171 1.03 10.15 -6.13
N ILE A 172 1.51 9.56 -5.03
CA ILE A 172 0.64 9.09 -3.95
C ILE A 172 1.01 9.85 -2.67
N ALA A 173 0.04 10.55 -2.10
CA ALA A 173 0.14 11.19 -0.81
C ALA A 173 -0.90 10.61 0.14
N ALA A 174 -0.44 9.98 1.21
CA ALA A 174 -1.28 9.42 2.25
C ALA A 174 -0.79 9.87 3.63
N GLU A 175 -1.69 10.46 4.41
CA GLU A 175 -1.42 10.94 5.76
C GLU A 175 -2.69 10.99 6.60
N TRP A 176 -2.51 10.97 7.92
CA TRP A 176 -3.61 11.25 8.84
C TRP A 176 -3.89 12.73 8.90
N THR A 177 -5.18 13.07 8.90
CA THR A 177 -5.66 14.44 9.09
C THR A 177 -6.86 14.44 10.03
N ASN A 178 -7.04 15.54 10.77
CA ASN A 178 -8.24 15.82 11.55
C ASN A 178 -9.26 16.66 10.75
N LEU A 179 -8.95 17.00 9.50
CA LEU A 179 -9.85 17.74 8.63
C LEU A 179 -10.89 16.78 8.03
N PRO A 180 -12.17 17.20 7.93
CA PRO A 180 -13.17 16.42 7.23
C PRO A 180 -12.85 16.37 5.72
N PRO A 181 -13.38 15.36 5.00
CA PRO A 181 -13.37 15.34 3.54
C PRO A 181 -13.92 16.65 2.94
N LYS A 182 -13.28 17.18 1.89
CA LYS A 182 -13.64 18.45 1.25
C LYS A 182 -14.10 18.27 -0.20
#